data_AF-A0A5H6AK63-F1
#
_entry.id   AF-A0A5H6AK63-F1
#
_cell.length_a   1.000
_cell.length_b   1.000
_cell.length_c   1.000
_cell.angle_alpha   90.00
_cell.angle_beta   90.00
_cell.angle_gamma   90.00
#
_symmetry.space_group_name_H-M   'P 1'
#
loop_
_entity.id
_entity.type
_entity.pdbx_description
1 polymer ?
#
loop_
_entity_poly.entity_id
_entity_poly.type
_entity_poly.pdbx_seq_one_letter_code
_entity_poly.pdbx_strand_id
1 'polypeptide(L)'
;MGNMTLFIIGIALLSAGTYLMRLGGAKLGSRLALSERSQALLSDAATVLLFSVALATTFYEGEHFAGMARVLGVGFAVFLAWRKMPLIVVIIAAAVVTALLRMAGIN
;
A
#
# COMPACT_ATOMS: atom_id res chain seq x y z
N MET A 1 24.24 10.12 22.69
CA MET A 1 22.91 10.76 22.85
C MET A 1 22.38 11.46 21.59
N GLY A 2 23.19 12.19 20.81
CA GLY A 2 22.70 13.00 19.67
C GLY A 2 21.84 12.26 18.63
N ASN A 3 22.23 11.04 18.22
CA ASN A 3 21.45 10.26 17.24
C ASN A 3 20.07 9.85 17.76
N MET A 4 19.95 9.47 19.04
CA MET A 4 18.66 9.11 19.66
C MET A 4 17.70 10.29 19.65
N THR A 5 18.18 11.48 20.03
CA THR A 5 17.38 12.70 20.03
C THR A 5 16.94 13.06 18.61
N LEU A 6 17.81 12.92 17.61
CA LEU A 6 17.45 13.13 16.20
C LEU A 6 16.40 12.14 15.70
N PHE A 7 16.48 10.86 16.08
CA PHE A 7 15.45 9.87 15.75
C PHE A 7 14.10 10.22 16.39
N ILE A 8 14.09 10.58 17.68
CA ILE A 8 12.87 10.95 18.39
C ILE A 8 12.24 12.19 17.76
N ILE A 9 13.04 13.22 17.45
CA ILE A 9 12.56 14.42 16.76
C ILE A 9 12.03 14.07 15.37
N GLY A 10 12.73 13.22 14.62
CA GLY A 10 12.29 12.77 13.29
C GLY A 10 10.95 12.04 13.32
N ILE A 11 10.77 11.10 14.25
CA ILE A 11 9.50 10.38 14.45
C ILE A 11 8.39 11.36 14.85
N ALA A 12 8.66 12.26 15.81
CA ALA A 12 7.70 13.25 16.26
C ALA A 12 7.27 14.18 15.11
N LEU A 13 8.22 14.62 14.29
CA LEU A 13 7.97 15.49 13.13
C LEU A 13 7.14 14.79 12.05
N LEU A 14 7.49 13.55 11.67
CA LEU A 14 6.74 12.72 10.71
C LEU A 14 5.32 12.43 11.20
N SER A 15 5.20 12.06 12.47
CA SER A 15 3.90 11.80 13.11
C SER A 15 3.03 13.04 13.10
N ALA A 16 3.58 14.19 13.53
CA ALA A 16 2.87 15.46 13.52
C ALA A 16 2.46 15.89 12.10
N GLY A 17 3.37 15.77 11.12
CA GLY A 17 3.08 16.08 9.72
C GLY A 17 1.94 15.23 9.14
N THR A 18 1.96 13.91 9.40
CA THR A 18 0.89 12.99 8.98
C THR A 18 -0.45 13.37 9.61
N TYR A 19 -0.44 13.74 10.89
CA TYR A 19 -1.64 14.14 11.62
C TYR A 19 -2.20 15.46 11.09
N LEU A 20 -1.33 16.44 10.82
CA LEU A 20 -1.71 17.73 10.22
C LEU A 20 -2.30 17.56 8.82
N MET A 21 -1.74 16.69 7.97
CA MET A 21 -2.32 16.37 6.66
C MET A 21 -3.73 15.78 6.79
N ARG A 22 -3.94 14.84 7.72
CA ARG A 22 -5.27 14.27 7.99
C ARG A 22 -6.25 15.32 8.52
N LEU A 23 -5.82 16.18 9.44
CA LEU A 23 -6.63 17.26 9.99
C LEU A 23 -6.99 18.31 8.93
N GLY A 24 -6.04 18.62 8.06
CA GLY A 24 -6.24 19.47 6.89
C GLY A 24 -7.34 18.88 6.00
N GLY A 25 -7.22 17.60 5.62
CA GLY A 25 -8.24 16.90 4.84
C GLY A 25 -9.62 16.86 5.50
N ALA A 26 -9.69 16.60 6.81
CA ALA A 26 -10.96 16.53 7.54
C ALA A 26 -11.64 17.90 7.70
N LYS A 27 -10.88 18.96 8.04
CA LYS A 27 -11.43 20.32 8.22
C LYS A 27 -11.67 21.06 6.90
N LEU A 28 -10.80 20.90 5.91
CA LEU A 28 -11.01 21.50 4.58
C LEU A 28 -12.01 20.70 3.77
N GLY A 29 -12.09 19.36 3.92
CA GLY A 29 -13.00 18.52 3.15
C GLY A 29 -14.48 18.88 3.33
N SER A 30 -14.89 19.32 4.52
CA SER A 30 -16.27 19.79 4.76
C SER A 30 -16.51 21.24 4.32
N ARG A 31 -15.44 22.03 4.11
CA ARG A 31 -15.52 23.44 3.67
C ARG A 31 -15.33 23.60 2.17
N LEU A 32 -14.62 22.67 1.54
CA LEU A 32 -14.52 22.53 0.10
C LEU A 32 -15.78 21.79 -0.35
N ALA A 33 -16.84 22.55 -0.69
CA ALA A 33 -17.99 22.02 -1.41
C ALA A 33 -17.53 21.59 -2.81
N LEU A 34 -16.80 20.48 -2.90
CA LEU A 34 -16.37 19.89 -4.14
C LEU A 34 -17.63 19.51 -4.92
N SER A 35 -17.68 19.91 -6.19
CA SER A 35 -18.75 19.47 -7.08
C SER A 35 -18.76 17.93 -7.15
N GLU A 36 -19.93 17.32 -7.35
CA GLU A 36 -20.06 15.86 -7.49
C GLU A 36 -19.06 15.29 -8.51
N ARG A 37 -18.81 16.03 -9.59
CA ARG A 37 -17.82 15.68 -10.61
C ARG A 37 -16.39 15.64 -10.06
N SER A 38 -16.00 16.62 -9.25
CA SER A 38 -14.67 16.64 -8.63
C SER A 38 -14.50 15.51 -7.61
N GLN A 39 -15.54 15.20 -6.84
CA GLN A 39 -15.49 14.10 -5.86
C GLN A 39 -15.39 12.74 -6.55
N ALA A 40 -16.11 12.53 -7.66
CA ALA A 40 -15.96 11.35 -8.49
C ALA A 40 -14.54 11.21 -9.06
N LEU A 41 -13.98 12.30 -9.61
CA LEU A 41 -12.60 12.30 -10.14
C LEU A 41 -11.56 12.01 -9.05
N LEU A 42 -11.73 12.56 -7.84
CA LEU A 42 -10.84 12.26 -6.71
C LEU A 42 -10.92 10.79 -6.28
N SER A 43 -12.14 10.23 -6.24
CA SER A 43 -12.36 8.82 -5.94
C SER A 43 -11.70 7.91 -6.98
N ASP A 44 -11.89 8.22 -8.26
CA ASP A 44 -11.26 7.47 -9.36
C ASP A 44 -9.74 7.62 -9.35
N ALA A 45 -9.22 8.82 -9.09
CA ALA A 45 -7.79 9.02 -8.95
C ALA A 45 -7.21 8.19 -7.80
N ALA A 46 -7.90 8.12 -6.66
CA ALA A 46 -7.45 7.32 -5.51
C ALA A 46 -7.42 5.82 -5.85
N THR A 47 -8.45 5.29 -6.52
CA THR A 47 -8.47 3.87 -6.92
C THR A 47 -7.38 3.58 -7.96
N VAL A 48 -7.20 4.44 -8.95
CA VAL A 48 -6.14 4.32 -9.97
C VAL A 48 -4.75 4.39 -9.33
N LEU A 49 -4.52 5.28 -8.37
CA LEU A 49 -3.26 5.39 -7.64
C LEU A 49 -2.98 4.14 -6.81
N LEU A 50 -3.96 3.67 -6.02
CA LEU A 50 -3.81 2.46 -5.22
C LEU A 50 -3.54 1.23 -6.10
N PHE A 51 -4.25 1.11 -7.23
CA PHE A 51 -4.05 0.03 -8.19
C PHE A 51 -2.68 0.11 -8.86
N SER A 52 -2.28 1.31 -9.31
CA SER A 52 -0.95 1.55 -9.90
C SER A 52 0.17 1.21 -8.93
N VAL A 53 0.06 1.61 -7.66
CA VAL A 53 1.04 1.28 -6.61
C VAL A 53 1.06 -0.23 -6.35
N ALA A 54 -0.10 -0.89 -6.29
CA ALA A 54 -0.15 -2.33 -6.11
C ALA A 54 0.55 -3.07 -7.26
N LEU A 55 0.33 -2.67 -8.50
CA LEU A 55 1.03 -3.23 -9.66
C LEU A 55 2.53 -2.93 -9.59
N ALA A 56 2.92 -1.67 -9.37
CA ALA A 56 4.32 -1.27 -9.31
C ALA A 56 5.09 -2.06 -8.24
N THR A 57 4.54 -2.19 -7.03
CA THR A 57 5.15 -2.93 -5.91
C THR A 57 5.13 -4.44 -6.10
N THR A 58 4.24 -4.96 -6.94
CA THR A 58 4.19 -6.38 -7.31
C THR A 58 5.31 -6.72 -8.30
N PHE A 59 5.55 -5.88 -9.29
CA PHE A 59 6.55 -6.12 -10.35
C PHE A 59 7.95 -5.63 -9.99
N TYR A 60 8.07 -4.53 -9.24
CA TYR A 60 9.33 -3.84 -8.97
C TYR A 60 9.60 -3.73 -7.47
N GLU A 61 10.85 -3.93 -7.10
CA GLU A 61 11.38 -3.67 -5.76
C GLU A 61 12.66 -2.83 -5.90
N GLY A 62 12.52 -1.52 -5.69
CA GLY A 62 13.57 -0.56 -6.01
C GLY A 62 13.86 -0.54 -7.52
N GLU A 63 15.12 -0.76 -7.90
CA GLU A 63 15.58 -0.79 -9.30
C GLU A 63 15.54 -2.21 -9.92
N HIS A 64 15.17 -3.24 -9.17
CA HIS A 64 15.21 -4.63 -9.62
C HIS A 64 13.81 -5.23 -9.77
N PHE A 65 13.68 -6.15 -10.72
CA PHE A 65 12.48 -6.95 -10.88
C PHE A 65 12.26 -7.77 -9.61
N ALA A 66 11.08 -7.65 -8.99
CA ALA A 66 10.76 -8.21 -7.68
C ALA A 66 10.63 -9.75 -7.68
N GLY A 67 10.77 -10.36 -8.86
CA GLY A 67 10.81 -11.79 -9.06
C GLY A 67 9.45 -12.42 -9.39
N MET A 68 9.47 -13.50 -10.17
CA MET A 68 8.28 -14.28 -10.54
C MET A 68 7.57 -14.90 -9.32
N ALA A 69 8.28 -15.17 -8.21
CA ALA A 69 7.67 -15.68 -6.98
C ALA A 69 6.64 -14.72 -6.38
N ARG A 70 6.91 -13.41 -6.41
CA ARG A 70 5.98 -12.39 -5.91
C ARG A 70 4.76 -12.25 -6.80
N VAL A 71 4.96 -12.26 -8.12
CA VAL A 71 3.86 -12.18 -9.10
C VAL A 71 2.90 -13.36 -8.93
N LEU A 72 3.43 -14.58 -8.78
CA LEU A 72 2.61 -15.78 -8.56
C LEU A 72 1.91 -15.76 -7.20
N GLY A 73 2.58 -15.32 -6.14
CA GLY A 73 1.99 -15.17 -4.80
C GLY A 73 0.85 -14.13 -4.77
N VAL A 74 1.04 -12.98 -5.43
CA VAL A 74 -0.01 -11.95 -5.57
C VAL A 74 -1.16 -12.44 -6.45
N GLY A 75 -0.87 -13.15 -7.55
CA GLY A 75 -1.89 -13.79 -8.37
C GLY A 75 -2.76 -14.77 -7.56
N PHE A 76 -2.15 -15.55 -6.69
CA PHE A 76 -2.88 -16.43 -5.77
C PHE A 76 -3.69 -15.65 -4.73
N ALA A 77 -3.17 -14.54 -4.22
CA ALA A 77 -3.88 -13.64 -3.31
C ALA A 77 -5.15 -13.08 -3.97
N VAL A 78 -5.05 -12.63 -5.22
CA VAL A 78 -6.18 -12.12 -6.02
C VAL A 78 -7.23 -13.22 -6.21
N PHE A 79 -6.81 -14.45 -6.51
CA PHE A 79 -7.71 -15.59 -6.64
C PHE A 79 -8.49 -15.88 -5.33
N LEU A 80 -7.81 -15.87 -4.18
CA LEU A 80 -8.45 -16.05 -2.87
C LEU A 80 -9.37 -14.88 -2.51
N ALA A 81 -9.00 -13.66 -2.87
CA ALA A 81 -9.83 -12.47 -2.68
C ALA A 81 -11.13 -12.56 -3.49
N TRP A 82 -11.07 -13.08 -4.73
CA TRP A 82 -12.27 -13.35 -5.55
C TRP A 82 -13.19 -14.40 -4.93
N ARG A 83 -12.63 -15.35 -4.18
CA ARG A 83 -13.43 -16.32 -3.41
C ARG A 83 -14.04 -15.74 -2.12
N LYS A 84 -13.86 -14.44 -1.88
CA LYS A 84 -14.33 -13.71 -0.67
C LYS A 84 -13.81 -14.32 0.63
N MET A 85 -12.59 -14.85 0.64
CA MET A 85 -11.94 -15.34 1.86
C MET A 85 -11.53 -14.18 2.78
N PRO A 86 -11.43 -14.40 4.10
CA PRO A 86 -11.03 -13.34 5.03
C PRO A 86 -9.63 -12.83 4.72
N LEU A 87 -9.42 -11.51 4.84
CA LEU A 87 -8.19 -10.81 4.44
C LEU A 87 -6.93 -11.45 5.03
N ILE A 88 -6.98 -11.87 6.29
CA ILE A 88 -5.87 -12.54 6.96
C ILE A 88 -5.47 -13.85 6.26
N VAL A 89 -6.44 -14.64 5.79
CA VAL A 89 -6.17 -15.89 5.06
C VAL A 89 -5.53 -15.59 3.71
N VAL A 90 -6.01 -14.55 3.01
CA VAL A 90 -5.43 -14.09 1.74
C VAL A 90 -3.96 -13.71 1.92
N ILE A 91 -3.65 -12.90 2.93
CA ILE A 91 -2.28 -12.42 3.20
C ILE A 91 -1.36 -13.57 3.57
N ILE A 92 -1.77 -14.44 4.51
CA ILE A 92 -0.95 -15.58 4.94
C ILE A 92 -0.68 -16.52 3.76
N ALA A 93 -1.71 -16.85 2.98
CA ALA A 93 -1.57 -17.73 1.84
C ALA A 93 -0.63 -17.15 0.77
N ALA A 94 -0.76 -15.87 0.45
CA ALA A 94 0.13 -15.17 -0.49
C ALA A 94 1.59 -15.18 -0.02
N ALA A 95 1.81 -14.91 1.27
CA ALA A 95 3.14 -14.92 1.88
C ALA A 95 3.76 -16.33 1.84
N VAL A 96 2.98 -17.36 2.16
CA VAL A 96 3.42 -18.77 2.12
C VAL A 96 3.77 -19.18 0.69
N VAL A 97 2.92 -18.89 -0.31
CA VAL A 97 3.20 -19.22 -1.71
C VAL A 97 4.46 -18.51 -2.20
N THR A 98 4.59 -17.22 -1.91
CA THR A 98 5.79 -16.44 -2.29
C THR A 98 7.05 -17.01 -1.63
N ALA A 99 6.99 -17.37 -0.35
CA ALA A 99 8.12 -17.93 0.39
C ALA A 99 8.54 -19.31 -0.13
N LEU A 100 7.57 -20.19 -0.44
CA LEU A 100 7.85 -21.51 -0.97
C LEU A 100 8.47 -21.46 -2.38
N LEU A 101 7.95 -20.59 -3.25
CA LEU A 101 8.51 -20.40 -4.60
C LEU A 101 9.95 -19.86 -4.53
N ARG A 102 10.19 -18.91 -3.63
CA ARG A 102 11.54 -18.39 -3.37
C ARG A 102 12.48 -19.48 -2.86
N MET A 103 12.01 -20.34 -1.96
CA MET A 103 12.79 -21.46 -1.43
C MET A 103 13.09 -22.52 -2.51
N ALA A 104 12.19 -22.69 -3.48
CA ALA A 104 12.39 -23.55 -4.65
C ALA A 104 13.36 -22.96 -5.70
N GLY A 105 13.94 -21.78 -5.45
CA GLY A 105 14.91 -21.13 -6.34
C GLY A 105 14.29 -20.30 -7.46
N ILE A 106 12.96 -20.13 -7.46
CA ILE A 106 12.27 -19.21 -8.37
C ILE A 106 12.27 -17.85 -7.68
N ASN A 107 13.12 -16.93 -8.15
CA ASN A 107 13.05 -15.53 -7.74
C ASN A 107 12.13 -14.77 -8.68
#